data_AF-A0A0F0GJ69-F1
#
_entry.id   AF-A0A0F0GJ69-F1
#
_cell.length_a   1.000
_cell.length_b   1.000
_cell.length_c   1.000
_cell.angle_alpha   90.00
_cell.angle_beta   90.00
_cell.angle_gamma   90.00
#
_symmetry.space_group_name_H-M   'P 1'
#
loop_
_entity.id
_entity.type
_entity.pdbx_description
1 polymer ?
#
loop_
_entity_poly.entity_id
_entity_poly.type
_entity_poly.pdbx_seq_one_letter_code
_entity_poly.pdbx_strand_id
1 'polypeptide(L)'
;MSELAREFLMYVHTRANDRSAKRECWSYTRGEVTLTLGLGPGVGFALWTDGGSEWITSGGTNEDPVTYETDEETTEDFPAGCEHPIEVIIGVLERFVEHEDRSSDVRWASFRAASTRE
;
A
#
# COMPACT_ATOMS: atom_id res chain seq x y z
N MET A 1 -3.35 -8.22 -19.03
CA MET A 1 -2.55 -8.27 -17.79
C MET A 1 -1.25 -9.01 -18.08
N SER A 2 -0.10 -8.45 -17.71
CA SER A 2 1.22 -9.10 -17.88
C SER A 2 1.40 -10.26 -16.91
N GLU A 3 2.38 -11.13 -17.16
CA GLU A 3 2.75 -12.23 -16.25
C GLU A 3 3.24 -11.69 -14.90
N LEU A 4 4.11 -10.68 -14.93
CA LEU A 4 4.59 -9.95 -13.75
C LEU A 4 3.45 -9.43 -12.85
N ALA A 5 2.40 -8.85 -13.47
CA ALA A 5 1.22 -8.38 -12.75
C ALA A 5 0.46 -9.51 -12.03
N ARG A 6 0.36 -10.68 -12.67
CA ARG A 6 -0.28 -11.86 -12.06
C ARG A 6 0.54 -12.41 -10.91
N GLU A 7 1.86 -12.49 -11.07
CA GLU A 7 2.76 -12.94 -10.01
C GLU A 7 2.70 -12.01 -8.80
N PHE A 8 2.70 -10.69 -9.02
CA PHE A 8 2.58 -9.71 -7.95
C PHE A 8 1.23 -9.84 -7.22
N LEU A 9 0.12 -9.95 -7.94
CA LEU A 9 -1.20 -10.21 -7.35
C LEU A 9 -1.21 -11.48 -6.50
N MET A 10 -0.71 -12.60 -7.03
CA MET A 10 -0.64 -13.87 -6.29
C MET A 10 0.22 -13.76 -5.02
N TYR A 11 1.34 -13.06 -5.10
CA TYR A 11 2.22 -12.81 -3.96
C TYR A 11 1.50 -12.01 -2.87
N VAL A 12 0.87 -10.88 -3.24
CA VAL A 12 0.11 -10.04 -2.31
C VAL A 12 -1.05 -10.81 -1.69
N HIS A 13 -1.82 -11.57 -2.47
CA HIS A 13 -2.89 -12.41 -1.93
C HIS A 13 -2.37 -13.44 -0.92
N THR A 14 -1.20 -14.04 -1.16
CA THR A 14 -0.62 -15.00 -0.24
C THR A 14 -0.25 -14.32 1.08
N ARG A 15 0.40 -13.15 1.02
CA ARG A 15 0.82 -12.38 2.21
C ARG A 15 -0.36 -11.79 2.97
N ALA A 16 -1.37 -11.28 2.27
CA ALA A 16 -2.62 -10.78 2.85
C ALA A 16 -3.33 -11.81 3.74
N ASN A 17 -3.19 -13.10 3.42
CA ASN A 17 -3.80 -14.19 4.18
C ASN A 17 -2.91 -14.73 5.31
N ASP A 18 -1.64 -14.30 5.36
CA ASP A 18 -0.71 -14.69 6.42
C ASP A 18 -0.88 -13.79 7.65
N ARG A 19 -1.63 -14.30 8.64
CA ARG A 19 -1.86 -13.59 9.91
C ARG A 19 -0.63 -13.51 10.81
N SER A 20 0.45 -14.19 10.46
CA SER A 20 1.74 -14.09 11.15
C SER A 20 2.70 -13.12 10.46
N ALA A 21 2.32 -12.57 9.31
CA ALA A 21 3.13 -11.63 8.56
C ALA A 21 3.39 -10.36 9.39
N LYS A 22 4.63 -9.90 9.32
CA LYS A 22 5.00 -8.57 9.79
C LYS A 22 4.35 -7.52 8.90
N ARG A 23 4.33 -6.28 9.40
CA ARG A 23 3.92 -5.11 8.62
C ARG A 23 5.03 -4.77 7.63
N GLU A 24 4.83 -5.16 6.38
CA GLU A 24 5.84 -5.03 5.31
C GLU A 24 5.23 -4.28 4.11
N CYS A 25 6.07 -3.54 3.38
CA CYS A 25 5.67 -2.81 2.18
C CYS A 25 6.21 -3.48 0.90
N TRP A 26 5.40 -3.47 -0.16
CA TRP A 26 5.80 -3.91 -1.49
C TRP A 26 5.30 -2.97 -2.57
N SER A 27 6.15 -2.71 -3.56
CA SER A 27 5.84 -1.78 -4.64
C SER A 27 5.68 -2.49 -5.98
N TYR A 28 4.72 -2.02 -6.77
CA TYR A 28 4.56 -2.39 -8.17
C TYR A 28 4.47 -1.13 -9.02
N THR A 29 5.31 -1.05 -10.05
CA THR A 29 5.34 0.10 -10.97
C THR A 29 4.69 -0.27 -12.29
N ARG A 30 3.79 0.59 -12.76
CA ARG A 30 3.14 0.49 -14.06
C ARG A 30 3.14 1.87 -14.71
N GLY A 31 3.76 1.96 -15.88
CA GLY A 31 3.94 3.26 -16.55
C GLY A 31 4.82 4.18 -15.69
N GLU A 32 4.31 5.38 -15.42
CA GLU A 32 4.98 6.39 -14.57
C GLU A 32 4.52 6.33 -13.10
N VAL A 33 3.57 5.43 -12.80
CA VAL A 33 2.96 5.31 -11.48
C VAL A 33 3.54 4.12 -10.72
N THR A 34 3.85 4.33 -9.45
CA THR A 34 4.14 3.24 -8.50
C THR A 34 3.04 3.13 -7.46
N LEU A 35 2.53 1.92 -7.25
CA LEU A 35 1.66 1.61 -6.12
C LEU A 35 2.47 0.80 -5.10
N THR A 36 2.62 1.35 -3.91
CA THR A 36 3.20 0.67 -2.74
C THR A 36 2.07 0.22 -1.82
N LEU A 37 2.14 -1.02 -1.35
CA LEU A 37 1.17 -1.61 -0.43
C LEU A 37 1.87 -1.94 0.88
N GLY A 38 1.42 -1.37 1.99
CA GLY A 38 1.80 -1.85 3.32
C GLY A 38 0.76 -2.86 3.79
N LEU A 39 1.13 -4.13 3.98
CA LEU A 39 0.21 -5.17 4.48
C LEU A 39 0.61 -5.60 5.89
N GLY A 40 -0.38 -5.66 6.78
CA GLY A 40 -0.26 -6.21 8.13
C GLY A 40 -1.33 -7.27 8.38
N PRO A 41 -1.43 -7.80 9.61
CA PRO A 41 -2.40 -8.85 9.94
C PRO A 41 -3.86 -8.41 9.74
N GLY A 42 -4.44 -8.76 8.59
CA GLY A 42 -5.85 -8.48 8.25
C GLY A 42 -6.16 -7.04 7.81
N VAL A 43 -5.15 -6.17 7.72
CA VAL A 43 -5.28 -4.78 7.32
C VAL A 43 -4.12 -4.36 6.43
N GLY A 44 -4.26 -3.23 5.74
CA GLY A 44 -3.16 -2.61 5.03
C GLY A 44 -3.49 -1.23 4.52
N PHE A 45 -2.55 -0.59 3.84
CA PHE A 45 -2.76 0.67 3.15
C PHE A 45 -2.20 0.60 1.73
N ALA A 46 -2.57 1.57 0.90
CA ALA A 46 -1.95 1.76 -0.40
C ALA A 46 -1.41 3.20 -0.51
N LEU A 47 -0.22 3.32 -1.11
CA LEU A 47 0.49 4.56 -1.40
C LEU A 47 0.69 4.66 -2.91
N TRP A 48 0.07 5.65 -3.52
CA TRP A 48 0.18 5.98 -4.93
C TRP A 48 1.24 7.06 -5.12
N THR A 49 2.22 6.78 -5.97
CA THR A 49 3.28 7.72 -6.32
C THR A 49 3.27 7.99 -7.83
N ASP A 50 3.11 9.26 -8.21
CA ASP A 50 3.08 9.71 -9.61
C ASP A 50 3.81 11.06 -9.73
N GLY A 51 4.87 11.10 -10.53
CA GLY A 51 5.59 12.35 -10.84
C GLY A 51 6.10 13.13 -9.62
N GLY A 52 6.42 12.45 -8.52
CA GLY A 52 6.87 13.06 -7.25
C GLY A 52 5.74 13.55 -6.34
N SER A 53 4.49 13.27 -6.70
CA SER A 53 3.35 13.43 -5.80
C SER A 53 2.98 12.08 -5.21
N GLU A 54 2.65 12.09 -3.91
CA GLU A 54 2.33 10.90 -3.15
C GLU A 54 0.95 11.03 -2.51
N TRP A 55 0.16 9.96 -2.58
CA TRP A 55 -1.15 9.89 -1.95
C TRP A 55 -1.33 8.56 -1.27
N ILE A 56 -1.73 8.58 -0.01
CA ILE A 56 -2.00 7.39 0.78
C ILE A 56 -3.51 7.21 0.96
N THR A 57 -3.95 5.96 1.09
CA THR A 57 -5.30 5.65 1.55
C THR A 57 -5.59 6.36 2.87
N SER A 58 -6.83 6.80 3.04
CA SER A 58 -7.28 7.61 4.18
C SER A 58 -8.71 7.26 4.58
N GLY A 59 -9.12 7.68 5.77
CA GLY A 59 -10.44 7.34 6.33
C GLY A 59 -10.57 5.87 6.74
N GLY A 60 -9.44 5.19 6.93
CA GLY A 60 -9.31 3.84 7.47
C GLY A 60 -9.50 3.78 8.98
N THR A 61 -9.03 2.69 9.57
CA THR A 61 -9.41 2.22 10.90
C THR A 61 -8.35 2.41 11.98
N ASN A 62 -7.07 2.57 11.63
CA ASN A 62 -6.03 2.81 12.63
C ASN A 62 -6.19 4.19 13.27
N GLU A 63 -6.24 4.24 14.59
CA GLU A 63 -6.41 5.49 15.34
C GLU A 63 -5.10 6.27 15.47
N ASP A 64 -3.97 5.55 15.53
CA ASP A 64 -2.62 6.10 15.66
C ASP A 64 -1.80 5.86 14.38
N PRO A 65 -0.71 6.64 14.17
CA PRO A 65 0.28 6.31 13.15
C PRO A 65 0.81 4.88 13.29
N VAL A 66 1.12 4.26 12.16
CA VAL A 66 1.54 2.85 12.09
C VAL A 66 2.88 2.71 11.38
N THR A 67 3.77 1.92 11.95
CA THR A 67 5.09 1.65 11.39
C THR A 67 5.06 0.41 10.51
N TYR A 68 5.67 0.50 9.34
CA TYR A 68 5.87 -0.61 8.40
C TYR A 68 7.33 -0.73 7.98
N GLU A 69 7.81 -1.95 7.77
CA GLU A 69 9.10 -2.24 7.15
C GLU A 69 9.01 -1.93 5.65
N THR A 70 9.80 -0.98 5.16
CA THR A 70 9.84 -0.59 3.74
C THR A 70 10.93 -1.32 2.95
N ASP A 71 11.95 -1.78 3.64
CA ASP A 71 13.00 -2.68 3.17
C ASP A 71 13.58 -3.47 4.38
N GLU A 72 14.63 -4.27 4.16
CA GLU A 72 15.18 -5.16 5.20
C GLU A 72 15.72 -4.44 6.45
N GLU A 73 16.00 -3.13 6.37
CA GLU A 73 16.62 -2.37 7.46
C GLU A 73 15.87 -1.06 7.79
N THR A 74 14.91 -0.66 6.97
CA THR A 74 14.21 0.62 7.09
C THR A 74 12.75 0.40 7.48
N THR A 75 12.32 1.22 8.42
CA THR A 75 10.91 1.33 8.80
C THR A 75 10.43 2.76 8.58
N GLU A 76 9.18 2.91 8.21
CA GLU A 76 8.55 4.20 8.00
C GLU A 76 7.20 4.28 8.74
N ASP A 77 6.93 5.45 9.30
CA ASP A 77 5.67 5.75 9.97
C ASP A 77 4.66 6.32 8.97
N PHE A 78 3.50 5.67 8.90
CA PHE A 78 2.37 6.06 8.10
C PHE A 78 1.27 6.66 8.98
N PRO A 79 0.49 7.63 8.48
CA PRO A 79 -0.45 8.39 9.29
C PRO A 79 -1.61 7.55 9.85
N ALA A 80 -2.22 8.08 10.91
CA ALA A 80 -3.51 7.58 11.40
C ALA A 80 -4.57 7.58 10.28
N GLY A 81 -5.47 6.61 10.33
CA GLY A 81 -6.58 6.44 9.40
C GLY A 81 -6.17 6.03 7.98
N CYS A 82 -4.99 5.42 7.78
CA CYS A 82 -4.57 4.90 6.48
C CYS A 82 -4.93 3.42 6.25
N GLU A 83 -5.05 2.62 7.32
CA GLU A 83 -5.25 1.17 7.27
C GLU A 83 -6.73 0.82 7.00
N HIS A 84 -6.99 0.11 5.91
CA HIS A 84 -8.28 -0.49 5.56
C HIS A 84 -8.22 -2.01 5.69
N PRO A 85 -9.38 -2.70 5.78
CA PRO A 85 -9.42 -4.15 5.68
C PRO A 85 -8.68 -4.67 4.44
N ILE A 86 -8.00 -5.79 4.56
CA ILE A 86 -7.11 -6.30 3.52
C ILE A 86 -7.82 -6.53 2.18
N GLU A 87 -9.11 -6.90 2.21
CA GLU A 87 -9.93 -7.11 1.02
C GLU A 87 -10.14 -5.81 0.23
N VAL A 88 -10.23 -4.67 0.92
CA VAL A 88 -10.32 -3.35 0.29
C VAL A 88 -9.01 -3.03 -0.42
N ILE A 89 -7.88 -3.31 0.22
CA ILE A 89 -6.54 -3.05 -0.34
C ILE A 89 -6.25 -3.93 -1.54
N ILE A 90 -6.65 -5.20 -1.50
CA ILE A 90 -6.60 -6.10 -2.65
C ILE A 90 -7.39 -5.52 -3.82
N GLY A 91 -8.61 -5.02 -3.59
CA GLY A 91 -9.41 -4.38 -4.65
C GLY A 91 -8.74 -3.13 -5.24
N VAL A 92 -8.06 -2.33 -4.41
CA VAL A 92 -7.25 -1.19 -4.89
C VAL A 92 -6.12 -1.68 -5.81
N LEU A 93 -5.41 -2.73 -5.42
CA LEU A 93 -4.33 -3.31 -6.23
C LEU A 93 -4.85 -3.85 -7.57
N GLU A 94 -5.95 -4.60 -7.56
CA GLU A 94 -6.56 -5.16 -8.77
C GLU A 94 -6.91 -4.04 -9.77
N ARG A 95 -7.55 -2.96 -9.30
CA ARG A 95 -7.87 -1.79 -10.15
C ARG A 95 -6.63 -1.12 -10.71
N PHE A 96 -5.57 -0.96 -9.91
CA PHE A 96 -4.32 -0.40 -10.40
C PHE A 96 -3.67 -1.29 -11.48
N VAL A 97 -3.62 -2.60 -11.23
CA VAL A 97 -3.01 -3.58 -12.14
C VAL A 97 -3.80 -3.72 -13.45
N GLU A 98 -5.12 -3.59 -13.42
CA GLU A 98 -5.97 -3.69 -14.60
C GLU A 98 -6.05 -2.36 -15.36
N HIS A 99 -6.25 -1.26 -14.65
CA HIS A 99 -6.64 0.03 -15.26
C HIS A 99 -5.68 1.18 -15.01
N GLU A 100 -4.63 1.00 -14.19
CA GLU A 100 -3.76 2.10 -13.73
C GLU A 100 -4.62 3.20 -13.08
N ASP A 101 -5.60 2.76 -12.28
CA ASP A 101 -6.62 3.62 -11.68
C ASP A 101 -6.38 3.79 -10.18
N ARG A 102 -6.40 5.05 -9.72
CA ARG A 102 -6.37 5.38 -8.30
C ARG A 102 -7.78 5.22 -7.74
N SER A 103 -8.07 4.00 -7.29
CA SER A 103 -9.40 3.53 -6.89
C SER A 103 -10.22 4.57 -6.12
N SER A 104 -11.44 4.83 -6.60
CA SER A 104 -12.42 5.69 -5.92
C SER A 104 -13.12 5.02 -4.74
N ASP A 105 -12.89 3.71 -4.53
CA ASP A 105 -13.53 2.94 -3.44
C ASP A 105 -12.94 3.30 -2.06
N VAL A 106 -11.78 3.95 -2.06
CA VAL A 106 -11.11 4.48 -0.88
C VAL A 106 -10.86 5.97 -1.05
N ARG A 107 -10.76 6.69 0.07
CA ARG A 107 -10.33 8.09 0.06
C ARG A 107 -8.81 8.14 0.01
N TRP A 108 -8.28 9.17 -0.64
CA TRP A 108 -6.85 9.43 -0.73
C TRP A 108 -6.52 10.77 -0.09
N ALA A 109 -5.45 10.81 0.70
CA ALA A 109 -4.88 12.02 1.26
C ALA A 109 -3.47 12.23 0.70
N SER A 110 -3.07 13.48 0.50
CA SER A 110 -1.67 13.77 0.13
C SER A 110 -0.75 13.26 1.23
N PHE A 111 0.24 12.48 0.85
CA PHE A 111 1.27 11.97 1.74
C PHE A 111 2.58 12.71 1.47
N ARG A 112 3.35 12.92 2.53
CA ARG A 112 4.77 13.25 2.45
C ARG A 112 5.42 12.53 3.60
N ALA A 113 6.35 11.62 3.29
CA ALA A 113 7.21 11.02 4.28
C ALA A 113 7.82 12.13 5.15
N ALA A 114 7.66 12.03 6.47
CA ALA A 114 8.43 12.86 7.36
C ALA A 114 9.88 12.42 7.19
N SER A 115 10.73 13.26 6.56
CA SER A 115 12.14 12.93 6.42
C SER A 115 12.76 12.89 7.81
N THR A 116 12.86 11.70 8.41
CA THR A 116 13.63 11.50 9.63
C THR A 116 15.10 11.57 9.23
N ARG A 117 15.69 12.76 9.37
CA ARG A 117 17.15 12.89 9.41
C ARG A 117 17.63 12.22 10.69
N GLU A 118 18.34 11.11 10.55
CA GLU A 118 19.29 10.65 11.57
C GLU A 118 20.43 11.68 11.76
#